data_AF-A0A0F6WG92-F1
#
_entry.id   AF-A0A0F6WG92-F1
#
_cell.length_a   1.000
_cell.length_b   1.000
_cell.length_c   1.000
_cell.angle_alpha   90.00
_cell.angle_beta   90.00
_cell.angle_gamma   90.00
#
_symmetry.space_group_name_H-M   'P 1'
#
loop_
_entity.id
_entity.type
_entity.pdbx_description
1 polymer ?
#
loop_
_entity_poly.entity_id
_entity_poly.type
_entity_poly.pdbx_seq_one_letter_code
_entity_poly.pdbx_strand_id
1 'polypeptide(L)' 'MQERIDYHIEKYQFRARNESPRLMRQWAYVMRECRETRAGARERLRTALLNVDDVTSFELPFRLLLTRTPQMIDTLRRE' A
#
# COMPACT_ATOMS: atom_id res chain seq x y z
N MET A 1 4.26 -17.53 -34.94
CA MET A 1 3.08 -17.36 -34.07
C MET A 1 3.56 -16.72 -32.78
N GLN A 2 3.17 -15.48 -32.50
CA GLN A 2 3.42 -14.87 -31.17
C GLN A 2 2.25 -15.29 -30.29
N GLU A 3 2.50 -16.22 -29.37
CA GLU A 3 1.54 -16.57 -28.33
C GLU A 3 1.32 -15.31 -27.48
N ARG A 4 0.14 -14.74 -27.60
CA ARG A 4 -0.28 -13.59 -26.83
C ARG A 4 -0.61 -14.07 -25.43
N ILE A 5 0.31 -13.85 -24.50
CA ILE A 5 0.09 -14.14 -23.08
C ILE A 5 -0.78 -13.02 -22.50
N ASP A 6 -2.07 -13.29 -22.38
CA ASP A 6 -3.01 -12.39 -21.70
C ASP A 6 -2.85 -12.56 -20.18
N TYR A 7 -2.18 -11.60 -19.55
CA TYR A 7 -2.05 -11.54 -18.10
C TYR A 7 -3.37 -11.10 -17.47
N HIS A 8 -4.04 -12.01 -16.75
CA HIS A 8 -5.13 -11.63 -15.88
C HIS A 8 -4.56 -11.11 -14.56
N ILE A 9 -4.42 -9.79 -14.43
CA ILE A 9 -4.02 -9.17 -13.16
C ILE A 9 -5.23 -9.19 -12.24
N GLU A 10 -5.36 -10.25 -11.44
CA GLU A 10 -6.28 -10.26 -10.33
C GLU A 10 -5.88 -9.14 -9.35
N LYS A 11 -6.75 -8.14 -9.19
CA LYS A 11 -6.58 -7.08 -8.19
C LYS A 11 -6.86 -7.66 -6.80
N TYR A 12 -5.93 -8.43 -6.27
CA TYR A 12 -6.01 -8.90 -4.89
C TYR A 12 -5.87 -7.72 -3.94
N GLN A 13 -6.96 -7.41 -3.21
CA GLN A 13 -6.89 -6.54 -2.04
C GLN A 13 -6.52 -7.39 -0.84
N PHE A 14 -5.24 -7.33 -0.46
CA PHE A 14 -4.74 -8.03 0.71
C PHE A 14 -5.21 -7.29 1.97
N ARG A 15 -5.91 -8.00 2.85
CA ARG A 15 -6.28 -7.57 4.19
C ARG A 15 -6.05 -8.70 5.18
N ALA A 16 -5.67 -8.37 6.41
CA ALA A 16 -5.59 -9.38 7.46
C ALA A 16 -7.00 -9.95 7.75
N ARG A 17 -7.14 -11.27 7.90
CA ARG A 17 -8.45 -11.92 8.15
C ARG A 17 -9.15 -11.39 9.41
N ASN A 18 -8.38 -10.98 10.42
CA ASN A 18 -8.88 -10.47 11.69
C ASN A 18 -8.59 -8.97 11.85
N GLU A 19 -8.58 -8.21 10.76
CA GLU A 19 -8.31 -6.77 10.82
C GLU A 19 -9.36 -6.06 11.69
N SER A 20 -8.89 -5.29 12.67
CA SER A 20 -9.80 -4.58 13.57
C SER A 20 -10.59 -3.51 12.82
N PRO A 21 -11.81 -3.16 13.27
CA PRO A 21 -12.57 -2.04 12.70
C PRO A 21 -11.81 -0.70 12.75
N ARG A 22 -10.89 -0.54 13.70
CA ARG A 22 -10.01 0.64 13.79
C ARG A 22 -9.05 0.69 12.61
N LEU A 23 -8.33 -0.40 12.36
CA LEU A 23 -7.39 -0.53 11.24
C LEU A 23 -8.09 -0.34 9.90
N MET A 24 -9.29 -0.91 9.72
CA MET A 24 -10.09 -0.69 8.50
C MET A 24 -10.38 0.80 8.25
N ARG A 25 -10.72 1.57 9.31
CA ARG A 25 -10.95 3.01 9.18
C ARG A 25 -9.67 3.78 8.85
N GLN A 26 -8.55 3.41 9.46
CA GLN A 26 -7.24 4.02 9.17
C GLN A 26 -6.84 3.80 7.72
N TRP A 27 -6.95 2.57 7.22
CA TRP A 27 -6.68 2.28 5.81
C TRP A 27 -7.63 3.00 4.86
N ALA A 28 -8.92 3.10 5.20
CA ALA A 28 -9.86 3.88 4.41
C ALA A 28 -9.48 5.37 4.33
N TYR A 29 -9.03 5.94 5.46
CA TYR A 29 -8.51 7.31 5.51
C TYR A 29 -7.30 7.49 4.60
N VAL A 30 -6.28 6.63 4.73
CA VAL A 30 -5.07 6.67 3.90
C VAL A 30 -5.42 6.57 2.42
N MET A 31 -6.28 5.62 2.03
CA MET A 31 -6.65 5.44 0.63
C MET A 31 -7.40 6.64 0.06
N ARG A 32 -8.21 7.32 0.89
CA ARG A 32 -8.90 8.55 0.51
C ARG A 32 -7.90 9.70 0.33
N GLU A 33 -7.06 9.95 1.33
CA GLU A 33 -6.07 11.03 1.30
C GLU A 33 -5.11 10.88 0.11
N CYS A 34 -4.63 9.66 -0.13
CA CYS A 34 -3.76 9.36 -1.26
C CYS A 34 -4.43 9.63 -2.62
N ARG A 35 -5.75 9.39 -2.72
CA ARG A 35 -6.53 9.65 -3.94
C ARG A 35 -6.77 11.15 -4.15
N GLU A 36 -7.16 11.86 -3.09
CA GLU A 36 -7.47 13.30 -3.12
C GLU A 36 -6.23 14.12 -3.49
N THR A 37 -5.07 13.75 -2.92
CA THR A 37 -3.80 14.43 -3.16
C THR A 37 -3.07 13.95 -4.42
N ARG A 38 -3.59 12.93 -5.11
CA ARG A 38 -2.88 12.22 -6.20
C ARG A 38 -1.46 11.82 -5.79
N ALA A 39 -1.33 11.29 -4.58
CA ALA A 39 -0.05 10.98 -3.96
C ALA A 39 0.80 10.01 -4.81
N GLY A 40 2.08 10.32 -4.96
CA GLY A 40 3.07 9.43 -5.54
C GLY A 40 3.37 8.23 -4.64
N ALA A 41 4.22 7.32 -5.10
CA ALA A 41 4.53 6.09 -4.36
C ALA A 41 5.09 6.37 -2.95
N ARG A 42 5.96 7.36 -2.84
CA ARG A 42 6.64 7.73 -1.60
C ARG A 42 5.71 8.43 -0.62
N GLU A 43 4.87 9.32 -1.12
CA GLU A 43 3.86 10.04 -0.35
C GLU A 43 2.83 9.06 0.19
N ARG A 44 2.35 8.12 -0.64
CA ARG A 44 1.44 7.05 -0.20
C ARG A 44 2.03 6.24 0.95
N LEU A 45 3.30 5.86 0.85
CA LEU A 45 4.00 5.13 1.91
C LEU A 45 4.12 5.98 3.18
N ARG A 46 4.53 7.25 3.06
CA ARG A 46 4.66 8.17 4.20
C ARG A 46 3.33 8.35 4.92
N THR A 47 2.25 8.60 4.19
CA THR A 47 0.90 8.75 4.75
C THR A 47 0.47 7.49 5.51
N ALA A 48 0.72 6.29 4.97
CA ALA A 48 0.39 5.05 5.67
C ALA A 48 1.17 4.86 6.96
N LEU A 49 2.49 5.11 6.94
CA LEU A 49 3.35 5.00 8.12
C LEU A 49 2.98 5.97 9.24
N LEU A 50 2.35 7.10 8.91
CA LEU A 50 1.92 8.11 9.89
C LEU A 50 0.51 7.86 10.45
N ASN A 51 -0.37 7.17 9.72
CA ASN A 51 -1.81 7.13 10.03
C ASN A 51 -2.36 5.74 10.35
N VAL A 52 -1.58 4.67 10.15
CA VAL A 52 -2.03 3.30 10.39
C VAL A 52 -1.19 2.68 11.49
N ASP A 53 -1.86 2.08 12.46
CA ASP A 53 -1.18 1.39 13.56
C ASP A 53 -0.70 0.00 13.11
N ASP A 54 0.43 -0.45 13.68
CA ASP A 54 0.94 -1.82 13.55
C ASP A 54 1.10 -2.32 12.09
N VAL A 55 1.44 -1.40 11.19
CA VAL A 55 1.66 -1.72 9.77
C VAL A 55 2.84 -2.66 9.59
N THR A 56 2.59 -3.76 8.89
CA THR A 56 3.64 -4.68 8.49
C THR A 56 4.27 -4.26 7.16
N SER A 57 5.59 -4.42 7.04
CA SER A 57 6.30 -4.19 5.76
C SER A 57 5.79 -5.10 4.63
N PHE A 58 5.16 -6.22 4.98
CA PHE A 58 4.59 -7.18 4.05
C PHE A 58 3.31 -6.67 3.38
N GLU A 59 2.41 -5.98 4.09
CA GLU A 59 1.12 -5.60 3.52
C GLU A 59 1.17 -4.31 2.68
N LEU A 60 2.12 -3.42 2.99
CA LEU A 60 2.28 -2.12 2.33
C LEU A 60 2.42 -2.19 0.80
N PRO A 61 3.27 -3.06 0.21
CA PRO A 61 3.38 -3.18 -1.25
C PRO A 61 2.03 -3.42 -1.92
N PHE A 62 1.19 -4.25 -1.29
CA PHE A 62 -0.06 -4.70 -1.85
C PHE A 62 -1.18 -3.68 -1.65
N ARG A 63 -1.32 -3.13 -0.44
CA ARG A 63 -2.38 -2.14 -0.15
C ARG A 63 -2.16 -0.84 -0.91
N LEU A 64 -0.91 -0.42 -1.06
CA LEU A 64 -0.56 0.86 -1.65
C LEU A 64 -0.05 0.72 -3.10
N LEU A 65 -0.02 -0.48 -3.67
CA LEU A 65 0.49 -0.73 -5.04
C LEU A 65 1.89 -0.12 -5.23
N LEU A 66 2.81 -0.49 -4.35
CA LEU A 66 4.19 0.01 -4.35
C LEU A 66 5.14 -1.05 -4.89
N THR A 67 6.14 -0.61 -5.64
CA THR A 67 7.28 -1.43 -6.04
C THR A 67 8.46 -1.11 -5.13
N ARG A 68 9.33 -2.09 -4.85
CA ARG A 68 10.53 -1.90 -4.01
C ARG A 68 10.24 -1.27 -2.63
N THR A 69 9.13 -1.66 -2.00
CA THR A 69 8.67 -1.09 -0.73
C THR A 69 9.71 -1.20 0.39
N PRO A 70 10.45 -2.32 0.59
CA PRO A 70 11.50 -2.39 1.61
C PRO A 70 12.58 -1.31 1.42
N GLN A 71 13.02 -1.07 0.19
CA GLN A 71 14.01 -0.05 -0.13
C GLN A 71 13.47 1.36 0.12
N MET A 72 12.19 1.60 -0.20
CA MET A 72 11.53 2.88 0.08
C MET A 72 11.38 3.13 1.59
N ILE A 73 11.05 2.10 2.37
CA ILE A 73 10.99 2.20 3.83
C ILE A 73 12.37 2.55 4.39
N ASP A 74 13.43 1.88 3.95
CA ASP A 74 14.80 2.18 4.37
C ASP A 74 15.20 3.63 4.02
N THR A 75 14.84 4.10 2.82
CA THR A 75 15.08 5.49 2.39
C THR A 75 14.37 6.49 3.31
N LEU A 76 13.06 6.29 3.57
CA LEU A 76 12.27 7.18 4.43
C LEU A 76 12.74 7.19 5.89
N ARG A 77 13.35 6.10 6.37
CA ARG A 77 13.91 6.02 7.73
C ARG A 77 15.22 6.79 7.89
N ARG A 78 15.92 7.08 6.79
CA ARG A 78 17.22 7.77 6.77
C ARG A 78 17.11 9.28 6.53
N GLU A 79 15.88 9.78 6.39
CA GLU A 79 15.55 11.21 6.25
C GLU A 79 15.35 11.89 7.59
#